data_AF-A0A938F052-F1
#
_entry.id   AF-A0A938F052-F1
#
_cell.length_a   1.000
_cell.length_b   1.000
_cell.length_c   1.000
_cell.angle_alpha   90.00
_cell.angle_beta   90.00
_cell.angle_gamma   90.00
#
_symmetry.space_group_name_H-M   'P 1'
#
loop_
_entity.id
_entity.type
_entity.pdbx_description
1 polymer ?
#
loop_
_entity_poly.entity_id
_entity_poly.type
_entity_poly.pdbx_seq_one_letter_code
_entity_poly.pdbx_strand_id
1 'polypeptide(L)'
;MARRVYFREVYFYIVCLIALILFIVGLVMLFNGTLDYIKPTMYATPENIAPMYKDQNLTQEEIDKLVEKEINNSLNIEKNRAFKDLLRGALLVVIAIPLFVFHWKKAQVMWHISLETKDTD
;
A
#
# COMPACT_ATOMS: atom_id res chain seq x y z
N MET A 1 -32.51 26.83 9.02
CA MET A 1 -31.72 26.22 7.94
C MET A 1 -30.23 26.04 8.25
N ALA A 2 -29.67 26.73 9.25
CA ALA A 2 -28.24 26.68 9.59
C ALA A 2 -27.69 25.29 9.96
N ARG A 3 -28.40 24.50 10.80
CA ARG A 3 -27.85 23.25 11.36
C ARG A 3 -27.46 22.20 10.30
N ARG A 4 -28.20 22.08 9.19
CA ARG A 4 -27.90 21.11 8.11
C ARG A 4 -26.66 21.49 7.28
N VAL A 5 -26.35 22.78 7.17
CA VAL A 5 -25.20 23.27 6.38
C VAL A 5 -23.89 22.88 7.09
N TYR A 6 -23.82 23.07 8.42
CA TYR A 6 -22.66 22.66 9.22
C TYR A 6 -22.37 21.16 9.16
N PHE A 7 -23.37 20.28 9.26
CA PHE A 7 -23.16 18.84 9.15
C PHE A 7 -22.63 18.42 7.78
N ARG A 8 -23.11 19.06 6.72
CA ARG A 8 -22.65 18.79 5.35
C ARG A 8 -21.20 19.25 5.15
N GLU A 9 -20.83 20.41 5.66
CA GLU A 9 -19.48 20.95 5.55
C GLU A 9 -18.45 20.09 6.31
N VAL A 10 -18.78 19.70 7.54
CA VAL A 10 -17.97 18.77 8.35
C VAL A 10 -17.76 17.43 7.63
N TYR A 11 -18.79 16.90 6.95
CA TYR A 11 -18.66 15.67 6.16
C TYR A 11 -17.57 15.78 5.09
N PHE A 12 -17.52 16.86 4.30
CA PHE A 12 -16.51 17.00 3.26
C PHE A 12 -15.09 17.07 3.83
N TYR A 13 -14.89 17.76 4.96
CA TYR A 13 -13.60 17.78 5.65
C TYR A 13 -13.18 16.40 6.18
N ILE A 14 -14.11 15.63 6.75
CA ILE A 14 -13.83 14.26 7.21
C ILE A 14 -13.44 13.37 6.02
N VAL A 15 -14.14 13.45 4.90
CA VAL A 15 -13.80 12.66 3.71
C VAL A 15 -12.44 13.07 3.14
N CYS A 16 -12.12 14.37 3.10
CA CYS A 16 -10.79 14.84 2.74
C CYS A 16 -9.70 14.30 3.67
N LEU A 17 -9.96 14.27 4.98
CA LEU A 17 -9.04 13.70 5.97
C LEU A 17 -8.82 12.21 5.73
N ILE A 18 -9.89 11.45 5.53
CA ILE A 18 -9.80 10.01 5.23
C ILE A 18 -9.01 9.79 3.93
N ALA A 19 -9.27 10.57 2.88
CA ALA A 19 -8.54 10.48 1.63
C ALA A 19 -7.04 10.76 1.82
N LEU A 20 -6.67 11.75 2.65
CA LEU A 20 -5.26 12.00 2.99
C LEU A 20 -4.62 10.84 3.74
N ILE A 21 -5.32 10.23 4.69
CA ILE A 21 -4.83 9.05 5.42
C ILE A 21 -4.59 7.91 4.43
N LEU A 22 -5.55 7.61 3.56
CA LEU A 22 -5.42 6.56 2.54
C LEU A 22 -4.25 6.84 1.57
N PHE A 23 -4.06 8.11 1.20
CA PHE A 23 -2.93 8.52 0.36
C PHE A 23 -1.59 8.26 1.04
N ILE A 24 -1.44 8.65 2.31
CA ILE A 24 -0.21 8.42 3.09
C ILE A 24 0.05 6.92 3.24
N VAL A 25 -0.98 6.14 3.60
CA VAL A 25 -0.88 4.67 3.71
C VAL A 25 -0.45 4.04 2.38
N GLY A 26 -1.06 4.47 1.27
CA GLY A 26 -0.71 4.01 -0.07
C GLY A 26 0.75 4.33 -0.44
N LEU A 27 1.24 5.51 -0.08
CA LEU A 27 2.66 5.89 -0.28
C LEU A 27 3.62 5.03 0.54
N VAL A 28 3.31 4.75 1.81
CA VAL A 28 4.14 3.87 2.65
C VAL A 28 4.19 2.46 2.06
N MET A 29 3.05 1.94 1.60
CA MET A 29 2.98 0.63 0.92
C MET A 29 3.81 0.60 -0.37
N LEU A 30 3.74 1.67 -1.18
CA LEU A 30 4.57 1.78 -2.38
C LEU A 30 6.06 1.78 -2.06
N PHE A 31 6.46 2.54 -1.04
CA PHE A 31 7.85 2.63 -0.63
C PHE A 31 8.37 1.26 -0.15
N ASN A 32 7.64 0.61 0.76
CA ASN A 32 8.02 -0.70 1.28
C ASN A 32 8.02 -1.76 0.17
N GLY A 33 6.96 -1.83 -0.66
CA GLY A 33 6.90 -2.79 -1.77
C GLY A 33 8.01 -2.57 -2.80
N THR A 34 8.47 -1.33 -3.00
CA THR A 34 9.62 -1.04 -3.87
C THR A 34 10.93 -1.54 -3.25
N LEU A 35 11.14 -1.29 -1.96
CA LEU A 35 12.32 -1.80 -1.25
C LEU A 35 12.36 -3.33 -1.25
N ASP A 36 11.23 -3.97 -0.98
CA ASP A 36 11.12 -5.44 -0.94
C ASP A 36 11.26 -6.06 -2.34
N TYR A 37 10.87 -5.34 -3.40
CA TYR A 37 11.06 -5.80 -4.77
C TYR A 37 12.54 -5.73 -5.20
N ILE A 38 13.26 -4.67 -4.82
CA ILE A 38 14.68 -4.48 -5.13
C ILE A 38 15.55 -5.40 -4.27
N LYS A 39 15.26 -5.48 -2.98
CA LYS A 39 16.00 -6.27 -2.00
C LYS A 39 15.06 -7.19 -1.23
N PRO A 40 14.61 -8.30 -1.84
CA PRO A 40 13.71 -9.24 -1.19
C PRO A 40 14.38 -9.84 0.04
N THR A 41 13.70 -9.75 1.17
CA THR A 41 14.12 -10.41 2.41
C THR A 41 13.75 -11.89 2.34
N MET A 42 14.72 -12.74 2.02
CA MET A 42 14.56 -14.20 2.00
C MET A 42 15.15 -14.83 3.26
N TYR A 43 14.41 -15.76 3.87
CA TYR A 43 14.88 -16.60 4.98
C TYR A 43 15.47 -17.94 4.51
N ALA A 44 15.27 -18.27 3.23
CA ALA A 44 15.68 -19.51 2.60
C ALA A 44 17.16 -19.44 2.18
N THR A 45 18.09 -19.77 3.08
CA THR A 45 19.53 -19.86 2.76
C THR A 45 19.95 -21.31 2.48
N PRO A 46 21.03 -21.53 1.70
CA PRO A 46 21.56 -22.88 1.50
C PRO A 46 21.82 -23.63 2.81
N GLU A 47 22.30 -22.91 3.82
CA GLU A 47 22.61 -23.43 5.16
C GLU A 47 21.36 -23.94 5.90
N ASN A 48 20.20 -23.31 5.69
CA ASN A 48 18.95 -23.71 6.32
C ASN A 48 18.24 -24.84 5.55
N ILE A 49 18.43 -24.91 4.23
CA ILE A 49 17.70 -25.82 3.34
C ILE A 49 18.45 -27.14 3.15
N ALA A 50 19.77 -27.10 2.95
CA ALA A 50 20.58 -28.30 2.69
C ALA A 50 20.43 -29.40 3.77
N PRO A 51 20.33 -29.09 5.08
CA PRO A 51 20.10 -30.10 6.12
C PRO A 51 18.78 -30.87 5.96
N MET A 52 17.73 -30.29 5.33
CA MET A 52 16.42 -30.95 5.14
C MET A 52 16.47 -32.13 4.17
N TYR A 53 17.52 -32.21 3.34
CA TYR A 53 17.68 -33.25 2.32
C TYR A 53 18.79 -34.27 2.66
N LYS A 54 19.53 -34.07 3.76
CA LYS A 54 20.66 -34.94 4.13
C LYS A 54 20.28 -36.40 4.38
N ASP A 55 19.08 -36.66 4.86
CA ASP A 55 18.61 -38.01 5.20
C ASP A 55 17.97 -38.76 4.01
N GLN A 56 17.94 -38.16 2.80
CA GLN A 56 17.16 -38.68 1.68
C GLN A 56 17.92 -39.63 0.73
N ASN A 57 19.09 -40.16 1.12
CA ASN A 57 19.95 -41.00 0.25
C ASN A 57 20.23 -40.37 -1.13
N LEU A 58 20.23 -39.04 -1.21
CA LEU A 58 20.53 -38.29 -2.42
C LEU A 58 22.04 -38.07 -2.53
N THR A 59 22.53 -37.96 -3.76
CA THR A 59 23.89 -37.49 -4.01
C THR A 59 24.01 -36.00 -3.66
N GLN A 60 25.23 -35.54 -3.35
CA GLN A 60 25.45 -34.12 -3.04
C GLN A 60 25.03 -33.20 -4.19
N GLU A 61 25.23 -33.62 -5.44
CA GLU A 61 24.83 -32.86 -6.62
C GLU A 61 23.30 -32.74 -6.75
N GLU A 62 22.55 -33.77 -6.36
CA GLU A 62 21.08 -33.72 -6.32
C GLU A 62 20.58 -32.79 -5.22
N ILE A 63 21.22 -32.81 -4.04
CA ILE A 63 20.90 -31.91 -2.92
C ILE A 63 21.12 -30.45 -3.35
N ASP A 64 22.26 -30.14 -3.97
CA ASP A 64 22.59 -28.77 -4.38
C ASP A 64 21.57 -28.24 -5.42
N LYS A 65 21.16 -29.08 -6.38
CA LYS A 65 20.12 -28.72 -7.37
C LYS A 65 18.76 -28.46 -6.72
N LEU A 66 18.39 -29.26 -5.71
CA LEU A 66 17.13 -29.06 -4.99
C LEU A 66 17.16 -27.76 -4.18
N VAL A 67 18.26 -27.51 -3.46
CA VAL A 67 18.48 -26.28 -2.68
C VAL A 67 18.40 -25.05 -3.58
N GLU A 68 19.09 -25.05 -4.73
CA GLU A 68 19.08 -23.94 -5.68
C GLU A 68 17.66 -23.70 -6.24
N LYS A 69 16.94 -24.77 -6.59
CA LYS A 69 15.55 -24.67 -7.06
C LYS A 69 14.64 -24.06 -6.00
N GLU A 70 14.80 -24.45 -4.74
CA GLU A 70 13.99 -23.95 -3.64
C GLU A 70 14.26 -22.48 -3.36
N ILE A 71 15.54 -22.07 -3.33
CA ILE A 71 15.96 -20.68 -3.21
C ILE A 71 15.36 -19.82 -4.33
N ASN A 72 15.49 -20.27 -5.58
CA ASN A 72 14.95 -19.55 -6.73
C ASN A 72 13.42 -19.44 -6.67
N ASN A 73 12.74 -20.49 -6.21
CA ASN A 73 11.29 -20.46 -6.01
C ASN A 73 10.89 -19.48 -4.91
N SER A 74 11.57 -19.51 -3.76
CA SER A 74 11.36 -18.56 -2.66
C SER A 74 11.58 -17.11 -3.11
N LEU A 75 12.65 -16.84 -3.86
CA LEU A 75 12.91 -15.53 -4.44
C LEU A 75 11.77 -15.05 -5.35
N ASN A 76 11.27 -15.92 -6.24
CA ASN A 76 10.16 -15.57 -7.12
C ASN A 76 8.86 -15.30 -6.35
N ILE A 77 8.59 -16.08 -5.30
CA ILE A 77 7.42 -15.88 -4.44
C ILE A 77 7.49 -14.54 -3.73
N GLU A 78 8.64 -14.20 -3.13
CA GLU A 78 8.82 -12.92 -2.42
C GLU A 78 8.72 -11.74 -3.38
N LYS A 79 9.33 -11.81 -4.56
CA LYS A 79 9.20 -10.74 -5.58
C LYS A 79 7.76 -10.55 -6.05
N ASN A 80 7.01 -11.64 -6.23
CA ASN A 80 5.61 -11.55 -6.63
C ASN A 80 4.73 -10.97 -5.51
N ARG A 81 5.03 -11.28 -4.24
CA ARG A 81 4.36 -10.68 -3.09
C ARG A 81 4.64 -9.17 -3.03
N ALA A 82 5.92 -8.78 -3.10
CA ALA A 82 6.34 -7.38 -3.11
C ALA A 82 5.67 -6.59 -4.26
N PHE A 83 5.60 -7.18 -5.46
CA PHE A 83 4.92 -6.58 -6.60
C PHE A 83 3.42 -6.38 -6.37
N LYS A 84 2.73 -7.36 -5.77
CA LYS A 84 1.31 -7.22 -5.43
C LYS A 84 1.07 -6.12 -4.39
N ASP A 85 1.94 -5.99 -3.41
CA ASP A 85 1.81 -4.94 -2.39
C ASP A 85 2.11 -3.55 -2.97
N LEU A 86 3.08 -3.46 -3.89
CA LEU A 86 3.32 -2.24 -4.68
C LEU A 86 2.08 -1.85 -5.49
N LEU A 87 1.45 -2.80 -6.19
CA LEU A 87 0.20 -2.55 -6.93
C LEU A 87 -0.95 -2.10 -6.02
N ARG A 88 -1.08 -2.69 -4.83
CA ARG A 88 -2.10 -2.27 -3.84
C ARG A 88 -1.85 -0.85 -3.35
N GLY A 89 -0.61 -0.51 -3.04
CA GLY A 89 -0.21 0.86 -2.67
C GLY A 89 -0.51 1.86 -3.80
N ALA A 90 -0.18 1.50 -5.04
CA ALA A 90 -0.49 2.31 -6.22
C ALA A 90 -1.99 2.55 -6.37
N LEU A 91 -2.80 1.49 -6.25
CA LEU A 91 -4.27 1.58 -6.30
C LEU A 91 -4.81 2.51 -5.22
N LEU A 92 -4.33 2.42 -3.98
CA LEU A 92 -4.74 3.33 -2.90
C LEU A 92 -4.43 4.78 -3.23
N VAL A 93 -3.23 5.07 -3.73
CA VAL A 93 -2.85 6.43 -4.16
C VAL A 93 -3.75 6.92 -5.28
N VAL A 94 -3.97 6.10 -6.32
CA VAL A 94 -4.80 6.44 -7.48
C VAL A 94 -6.26 6.68 -7.09
N ILE A 95 -6.78 5.98 -6.08
CA ILE A 95 -8.15 6.18 -5.58
C ILE A 95 -8.23 7.40 -4.64
N ALA A 96 -7.23 7.59 -3.80
CA ALA A 96 -7.21 8.68 -2.82
C ALA A 96 -7.14 10.06 -3.47
N ILE A 97 -6.38 10.21 -4.57
CA ILE A 97 -6.25 11.47 -5.30
C ILE A 97 -7.60 12.05 -5.78
N PRO A 98 -8.42 11.34 -6.59
CA PRO A 98 -9.69 11.87 -7.07
C PRO A 98 -10.69 12.07 -5.93
N LEU A 99 -10.67 11.21 -4.90
CA LEU A 99 -11.49 11.42 -3.70
C LEU A 99 -11.15 12.74 -3.02
N PHE A 100 -9.87 13.00 -2.79
CA PHE A 100 -9.42 14.24 -2.17
C PHE A 100 -9.77 15.46 -3.04
N VAL A 101 -9.39 15.44 -4.32
CA VAL A 101 -9.60 16.59 -5.23
C VAL A 101 -11.07 16.94 -5.36
N PHE A 102 -11.96 15.95 -5.51
CA PHE A 102 -13.39 16.20 -5.66
C PHE A 102 -14.03 16.77 -4.39
N HIS A 103 -13.71 16.20 -3.23
CA HIS A 103 -14.29 16.64 -1.96
C HIS A 103 -13.70 17.98 -1.51
N TRP A 104 -12.42 18.23 -1.78
CA TRP A 104 -11.76 19.49 -1.46
C TRP A 104 -12.34 20.66 -2.26
N LYS A 105 -12.54 20.49 -3.57
CA LYS A 105 -13.21 21.51 -4.40
C LYS A 105 -14.60 21.84 -3.87
N LYS A 106 -15.37 20.84 -3.44
CA LYS A 106 -16.70 21.06 -2.85
C LYS A 106 -16.63 21.75 -1.49
N ALA A 107 -15.69 21.36 -0.63
CA ALA A 107 -15.48 21.99 0.67
C ALA A 107 -15.17 23.48 0.52
N GLN A 108 -14.27 23.84 -0.41
CA GLN A 108 -13.92 25.23 -0.70
C GLN A 108 -15.14 26.06 -1.15
N VAL A 109 -15.94 25.53 -2.08
CA VAL A 109 -17.14 26.24 -2.56
C VAL A 109 -18.12 26.51 -1.42
N MET A 110 -18.34 25.55 -0.51
CA MET A 110 -19.24 25.77 0.63
C MET A 110 -18.67 26.75 1.66
N TRP A 111 -17.36 26.72 1.89
CA TRP A 111 -16.69 27.68 2.78
C TRP A 111 -16.85 29.13 2.28
N HIS A 112 -16.71 29.36 0.97
CA HIS A 112 -16.92 30.69 0.39
C HIS A 112 -18.36 31.18 0.58
N ILE A 113 -19.35 30.31 0.36
CA ILE A 113 -20.77 30.64 0.57
C ILE A 113 -21.05 30.96 2.05
N SER A 114 -20.47 30.20 2.99
CA SER A 114 -20.70 30.43 4.42
C SER A 114 -20.11 31.76 4.90
N LEU A 115 -18.97 32.18 4.35
CA LEU A 115 -18.40 33.51 4.59
C LEU A 115 -19.28 34.64 4.05
N GLU A 116 -19.74 34.53 2.79
CA GLU A 116 -20.62 35.56 2.18
C GLU A 116 -21.93 35.74 2.96
N THR A 117 -22.55 34.65 3.42
CA THR A 117 -23.77 34.74 4.24
C THR A 117 -23.55 35.34 5.62
N LYS A 118 -22.32 35.24 6.16
CA LYS A 118 -22.00 35.77 7.49
C LYS A 118 -21.74 37.28 7.46
N ASP A 119 -21.29 37.82 6.33
CA ASP A 119 -21.05 39.25 6.15
C ASP A 119 -22.33 40.05 5.78
N THR A 120 -23.43 39.37 5.45
CA THR A 120 -24.71 40.00 5.08
C THR A 120 -25.75 40.07 6.21
N ASP A 121 -25.47 39.47 7.37
CA ASP A 121 -26.29 39.51 8.60
C ASP A 121 -25.71 40.51 9.63
#